data_AF-A0AAJ6MLD4-F1
#
_entry.id   AF-A0AAJ6MLD4-F1
#
_cell.length_a   1.000
_cell.length_b   1.000
_cell.length_c   1.000
_cell.angle_alpha   90.00
_cell.angle_beta   90.00
_cell.angle_gamma   90.00
#
_symmetry.space_group_name_H-M   'P 1'
#
loop_
_entity.id
_entity.type
_entity.pdbx_description
1 polymer ?
#
loop_
_entity_poly.entity_id
_entity_poly.type
_entity_poly.pdbx_seq_one_letter_code
_entity_poly.pdbx_strand_id
1 'polypeptide(L)'
;MASWREFVRDKVEPGTFERLQDEIYAAVIDTHDDEYDDSYNRVVAVTKAAQDMAITANPIAPIAQTQDRRGICHQLANGEKLKWTK
;
A
#
# COMPACT_ATOMS: atom_id res chain seq x y z
N MET A 1 -6.98 -19.39 -8.65
CA MET A 1 -5.64 -18.82 -8.41
C MET A 1 -5.77 -17.86 -7.25
N ALA A 2 -5.12 -18.12 -6.13
CA ALA A 2 -5.14 -17.20 -4.99
C ALA A 2 -4.28 -15.97 -5.30
N SER A 3 -4.72 -14.79 -4.86
CA SER A 3 -3.97 -13.54 -4.92
C SER A 3 -2.83 -13.53 -3.90
N TRP A 4 -1.83 -12.66 -4.09
CA TRP A 4 -0.75 -12.47 -3.12
C TRP A 4 -1.27 -12.16 -1.71
N ARG A 5 -2.35 -11.37 -1.61
CA ARG A 5 -3.04 -11.06 -0.36
C ARG A 5 -3.52 -12.33 0.36
N GLU A 6 -4.17 -13.25 -0.35
CA GLU A 6 -4.66 -14.50 0.23
C GLU A 6 -3.49 -15.39 0.66
N PHE A 7 -2.47 -15.52 -0.19
CA PHE A 7 -1.28 -16.29 0.14
C PHE A 7 -0.57 -15.79 1.40
N VAL A 8 -0.38 -14.48 1.55
CA VAL A 8 0.28 -13.92 2.74
C VAL A 8 -0.56 -14.12 3.99
N ARG A 9 -1.87 -13.87 3.92
CA ARG A 9 -2.79 -14.03 5.08
C ARG A 9 -2.80 -15.46 5.62
N ASP A 10 -2.66 -16.47 4.77
CA ASP A 10 -2.59 -17.88 5.19
C ASP A 10 -1.27 -18.26 5.89
N LYS A 11 -0.26 -17.38 5.87
CA LYS A 11 1.10 -17.65 6.38
C LYS A 11 1.49 -16.81 7.59
N VAL A 12 0.64 -15.89 8.02
CA VAL A 12 0.92 -14.95 9.10
C VAL A 12 -0.23 -14.91 10.10
N GLU A 13 0.04 -14.43 11.31
CA GLU A 13 -1.00 -14.22 12.31
C GLU A 13 -2.10 -13.27 11.78
N PRO A 14 -3.38 -13.51 12.11
CA PRO A 14 -4.49 -12.64 11.71
C PRO A 14 -4.21 -11.17 12.03
N GLY A 15 -4.52 -10.27 11.09
CA GLY A 15 -4.28 -8.83 11.25
C GLY A 15 -2.87 -8.36 10.88
N THR A 16 -1.90 -9.27 10.67
CA THR A 16 -0.53 -8.88 10.29
C THR A 16 -0.49 -8.19 8.93
N PHE A 17 -1.30 -8.69 7.98
CA PHE A 17 -1.43 -8.09 6.65
C PHE A 17 -2.14 -6.73 6.72
N GLU A 18 -3.24 -6.63 7.45
CA GLU A 18 -3.98 -5.38 7.66
C GLU A 18 -3.07 -4.31 8.26
N ARG A 19 -2.23 -4.67 9.24
CA ARG A 19 -1.24 -3.76 9.81
C ARG A 19 -0.21 -3.28 8.78
N LEU A 20 0.19 -4.13 7.83
CA LEU A 20 1.07 -3.70 6.72
C LEU A 20 0.34 -2.68 5.83
N GLN A 21 -0.95 -2.90 5.55
CA GLN A 21 -1.76 -1.95 4.78
C GLN A 21 -1.88 -0.61 5.51
N ASP A 22 -2.06 -0.62 6.83
CA ASP A 22 -2.15 0.60 7.64
C ASP A 22 -0.81 1.34 7.73
N GLU A 23 0.31 0.63 7.82
CA GLU A 23 1.66 1.24 7.76
C GLU A 23 1.91 1.91 6.41
N ILE A 24 1.56 1.24 5.30
CA ILE A 24 1.67 1.82 3.96
C ILE A 24 0.73 3.01 3.81
N TYR A 25 -0.51 2.91 4.29
CA TYR A 25 -1.46 4.03 4.25
C TYR A 25 -0.91 5.26 4.98
N ALA A 26 -0.42 5.08 6.21
CA ALA A 26 0.14 6.16 7.01
C ALA A 26 1.34 6.85 6.33
N ALA A 27 2.14 6.09 5.57
CA ALA A 27 3.30 6.64 4.87
C ALA A 27 2.95 7.41 3.58
N VAL A 28 1.77 7.19 3.01
CA VAL A 28 1.41 7.78 1.71
C VAL A 28 0.24 8.74 1.75
N ILE A 29 -0.50 8.84 2.85
CA ILE A 29 -1.69 9.68 2.94
C ILE A 29 -1.37 11.16 2.69
N ASP A 30 -0.27 11.67 3.26
CA ASP A 30 0.14 13.06 3.03
C ASP A 30 0.54 13.30 1.57
N THR A 31 1.25 12.34 0.97
CA THR A 31 1.57 12.39 -0.48
C THR A 31 0.29 12.30 -1.32
N HIS A 32 -0.70 11.52 -0.92
CA HIS A 32 -1.97 11.39 -1.62
C HIS A 32 -2.78 12.69 -1.60
N ASP A 33 -2.80 13.36 -0.45
CA ASP A 33 -3.60 14.57 -0.21
C ASP A 33 -2.95 15.85 -0.77
N ASP A 34 -1.72 15.76 -1.27
CA ASP A 34 -1.04 16.85 -1.98
C ASP A 34 -1.77 17.24 -3.29
N GLU A 35 -1.40 18.40 -3.82
CA GLU A 35 -1.92 18.91 -5.08
C GLU A 35 -1.19 18.29 -6.27
N TYR A 36 -1.97 17.84 -7.25
CA TYR A 36 -1.46 17.26 -8.50
C TYR A 36 -2.23 17.79 -9.70
N ASP A 37 -1.53 17.98 -10.81
CA ASP A 37 -2.12 18.39 -12.08
C ASP A 37 -3.20 17.41 -12.57
N ASP A 38 -3.00 16.11 -12.30
CA ASP A 38 -3.96 15.06 -12.64
C ASP A 38 -3.86 13.86 -11.67
N SER A 39 -4.85 12.97 -11.77
CA SER A 39 -4.94 11.76 -10.96
C SER A 39 -3.80 10.77 -11.22
N TYR A 40 -3.22 10.77 -12.42
CA TYR A 40 -2.12 9.87 -12.76
C TYR A 40 -0.84 10.27 -12.02
N ASN A 41 -0.52 11.57 -11.99
CA ASN A 41 0.60 12.10 -11.23
C ASN A 41 0.47 11.78 -9.73
N ARG A 42 -0.74 11.90 -9.16
CA ARG A 42 -1.01 11.43 -7.79
C ARG A 42 -0.70 9.95 -7.61
N VAL A 43 -1.21 9.07 -8.48
CA VAL A 43 -0.98 7.62 -8.39
C VAL A 43 0.52 7.31 -8.44
N VAL A 44 1.25 7.94 -9.36
CA VAL A 44 2.70 7.76 -9.50
C VAL A 44 3.42 8.19 -8.23
N ALA A 45 3.14 9.38 -7.71
CA ALA A 45 3.76 9.89 -6.48
C ALA A 45 3.47 8.99 -5.26
N VAL A 46 2.20 8.63 -5.05
CA VAL A 46 1.76 7.78 -3.94
C VAL A 46 2.39 6.38 -4.00
N THR A 47 2.39 5.75 -5.18
CA THR A 47 2.98 4.42 -5.33
C THR A 47 4.49 4.44 -5.19
N LYS A 48 5.16 5.51 -5.63
CA LYS A 48 6.60 5.71 -5.41
C LYS A 48 6.92 5.86 -3.91
N ALA A 49 6.15 6.67 -3.17
CA ALA A 49 6.32 6.82 -1.72
C ALA A 49 6.19 5.47 -0.98
N ALA A 50 5.21 4.63 -1.36
CA ALA A 50 5.06 3.29 -0.81
C ALA A 50 6.24 2.36 -1.13
N GLN A 51 6.91 2.56 -2.26
CA GLN A 51 8.07 1.76 -2.65
C GLN A 51 9.32 2.18 -1.86
N ASP A 52 9.49 3.49 -1.68
CA ASP A 52 10.68 4.09 -1.06
C ASP A 52 10.65 4.04 0.48
N MET A 53 9.48 3.85 1.11
CA MET A 53 9.37 3.80 2.57
C MET A 53 10.10 2.61 3.19
N ALA A 54 10.64 2.81 4.40
CA ALA A 54 11.16 1.73 5.23
C ALA A 54 10.04 1.11 6.07
N ILE A 55 9.96 -0.22 6.10
CA ILE A 55 9.04 -0.98 6.94
C ILE A 55 9.88 -1.90 7.81
N THR A 56 9.93 -1.64 9.12
CA THR A 56 10.86 -2.34 10.04
C THR A 56 10.14 -3.14 11.13
N ALA A 57 8.89 -2.78 11.46
CA ALA A 57 8.13 -3.40 12.55
C ALA A 57 7.12 -4.47 12.08
N ASN A 58 7.01 -4.73 10.77
CA ASN A 58 6.05 -5.68 10.20
C ASN A 58 6.74 -6.98 9.74
N PRO A 59 6.30 -8.18 10.19
CA PRO A 59 6.85 -9.46 9.77
C PRO A 59 6.80 -9.74 8.26
N ILE A 60 5.89 -9.10 7.52
CA ILE A 60 5.80 -9.26 6.06
C ILE A 60 6.83 -8.37 5.34
N ALA A 61 7.38 -7.34 5.99
CA ALA A 61 8.28 -6.36 5.38
C ALA A 61 9.46 -6.97 4.59
N PRO A 62 10.15 -8.01 5.08
CA PRO A 62 11.29 -8.60 4.36
C PRO A 62 10.92 -9.26 3.03
N ILE A 63 9.66 -9.64 2.85
CA ILE A 63 9.15 -10.31 1.65
C ILE A 63 8.24 -9.43 0.79
N ALA A 64 7.85 -8.25 1.29
CA ALA A 64 7.01 -7.29 0.56
C ALA A 64 7.84 -6.55 -0.50
N GLN A 65 7.85 -7.08 -1.71
CA GLN A 65 8.60 -6.52 -2.84
C GLN A 65 7.96 -5.21 -3.33
N THR A 66 8.71 -4.47 -4.14
CA THR A 66 8.30 -3.18 -4.73
C THR A 66 6.93 -3.23 -5.41
N GLN A 67 6.62 -4.31 -6.14
CA GLN A 67 5.31 -4.46 -6.79
C GLN A 67 4.17 -4.75 -5.79
N ASP A 68 4.47 -5.42 -4.67
CA ASP A 68 3.47 -5.76 -3.66
C ASP A 68 3.02 -4.49 -2.93
N ARG A 69 3.99 -3.62 -2.59
CA ARG A 69 3.71 -2.32 -1.97
C ARG A 69 2.86 -1.44 -2.88
N ARG A 70 3.18 -1.40 -4.19
CA ARG A 70 2.32 -0.74 -5.20
C ARG A 70 0.92 -1.36 -5.24
N GLY A 71 0.84 -2.69 -5.23
CA GLY A 71 -0.43 -3.41 -5.19
C GLY A 71 -1.28 -3.05 -3.97
N ILE A 72 -0.65 -2.87 -2.81
CA ILE A 72 -1.33 -2.45 -1.59
C ILE A 72 -1.95 -1.05 -1.73
N CYS A 73 -1.28 -0.09 -2.37
CA CYS A 73 -1.91 1.22 -2.65
C CYS A 73 -3.20 1.08 -3.46
N HIS A 74 -3.22 0.20 -4.47
CA HIS A 74 -4.43 -0.08 -5.23
C HIS A 74 -5.49 -0.81 -4.40
N GLN A 75 -5.10 -1.71 -3.50
CA GLN A 75 -6.05 -2.34 -2.55
C GLN A 75 -6.66 -1.32 -1.58
N LEU A 76 -5.87 -0.37 -1.09
CA LEU A 76 -6.34 0.73 -0.24
C LEU A 76 -7.36 1.59 -1.00
N ALA A 77 -7.13 1.87 -2.27
CA ALA A 77 -8.09 2.60 -3.10
C ALA A 77 -9.39 1.80 -3.36
N ASN A 78 -9.28 0.50 -3.63
CA ASN A 78 -10.45 -0.37 -3.77
C ASN A 78 -11.27 -0.47 -2.47
N GLY A 79 -10.61 -0.30 -1.31
CA GLY A 79 -11.24 -0.23 0.01
C GLY A 79 -11.63 1.19 0.43
N GLU A 80 -11.66 2.15 -0.49
CA GLU A 80 -12.04 3.55 -0.29
C GLU A 80 -11.18 4.33 0.73
N LYS A 81 -10.04 3.77 1.16
CA LYS A 81 -9.07 4.47 2.01
C LYS A 81 -8.26 5.52 1.24
N LEU A 82 -8.06 5.32 -0.06
CA LEU A 82 -7.44 6.28 -0.99
C LEU A 82 -8.38 6.55 -2.17
N LYS A 83 -8.30 7.73 -2.79
CA LYS A 83 -9.11 8.10 -3.97
C LYS A 83 -8.25 8.74 -5.06
N TRP A 84 -8.13 8.05 -6.19
CA TRP A 84 -7.32 8.56 -7.31
C TRP A 84 -7.98 9.72 -8.05
N THR A 85 -9.29 9.63 -8.23
CA THR A 85 -10.10 10.70 -8.83
C THR A 85 -10.87 11.44 -7.75
N LYS A 86 -11.21 12.70 -8.04
CA LYS A 86 -12.18 13.45 -7.23
C LYS A 86 -13.59 12.90 -7.42
#